data_AF-K1TIN6-F1
#
_entry.id   AF-K1TIN6-F1
#
_cell.length_a   1.000
_cell.length_b   1.000
_cell.length_c   1.000
_cell.angle_alpha   90.00
_cell.angle_beta   90.00
_cell.angle_gamma   90.00
#
_symmetry.space_group_name_H-M   'P 1'
#
loop_
_entity.id
_entity.type
_entity.pdbx_description
1 polymer ?
#
loop_
_entity_poly.entity_id
_entity_poly.type
_entity_poly.pdbx_seq_one_letter_code
_entity_poly.pdbx_strand_id
1 'polypeptide(L)'
;TKNLTTFTLYSKVQMEDDSLLSQILNLANLFKHYNVNWDKVIFDSKNEAYLYADEIQVSLGKKENYDEEISALSSVLAKVEKNGQTGEIDLRNYKVGGDVILKQPKK
;
A
#
# COMPACT_ATOMS: atom_id res chain seq x y z
N THR A 1 -9.06 -17.46 -0.27
CA THR A 1 -8.81 -16.47 -1.33
C THR A 1 -10.14 -15.85 -1.68
N LYS A 2 -10.27 -14.52 -1.69
CA LYS A 2 -11.52 -13.83 -2.08
C LYS A 2 -11.55 -13.73 -3.60
N ASN A 3 -12.64 -14.15 -4.22
CA ASN A 3 -12.70 -14.30 -5.68
C ASN A 3 -13.45 -13.15 -6.35
N LEU A 4 -13.01 -12.82 -7.55
CA LEU A 4 -13.80 -12.03 -8.49
C LEU A 4 -14.96 -12.90 -8.98
N THR A 5 -16.20 -12.47 -8.77
CA THR A 5 -17.37 -13.29 -9.12
C THR A 5 -17.76 -13.08 -10.58
N THR A 6 -17.85 -11.83 -11.02
CA THR A 6 -18.15 -11.48 -12.42
C THR A 6 -17.41 -10.21 -12.85
N PHE A 7 -16.97 -10.21 -14.11
CA PHE A 7 -16.41 -9.03 -14.77
C PHE A 7 -17.16 -8.79 -16.08
N THR A 8 -17.85 -7.66 -16.14
CA THR A 8 -18.61 -7.22 -17.31
C THR A 8 -18.21 -5.79 -17.62
N LEU A 9 -17.83 -5.52 -18.88
CA LEU A 9 -17.50 -4.16 -19.31
C LEU A 9 -18.69 -3.22 -19.08
N TYR A 10 -18.40 -1.97 -18.71
CA TYR A 10 -19.38 -0.93 -18.38
C TYR A 10 -20.30 -1.23 -17.18
N SER A 11 -19.96 -2.24 -16.37
CA SER A 11 -20.65 -2.57 -15.12
C SER A 11 -19.69 -2.49 -13.93
N LYS A 12 -20.22 -2.31 -12.71
CA LYS A 12 -19.42 -2.41 -11.50
C LYS A 12 -18.85 -3.83 -11.39
N VAL A 13 -17.56 -3.93 -11.12
CA VAL A 13 -16.88 -5.19 -10.80
C VAL A 13 -17.53 -5.79 -9.56
N GLN A 14 -18.02 -7.03 -9.65
CA GLN A 14 -18.59 -7.72 -8.50
C GLN A 14 -17.53 -8.57 -7.81
N MET A 15 -17.37 -8.36 -6.52
CA MET A 15 -16.46 -9.12 -5.69
C MET A 15 -17.21 -9.64 -4.46
N GLU A 16 -16.77 -10.78 -3.92
CA GLU A 16 -17.33 -11.31 -2.66
C GLU A 16 -17.18 -10.30 -1.50
N ASP A 17 -16.19 -9.42 -1.59
CA ASP A 17 -15.92 -8.36 -0.61
C ASP A 17 -15.74 -7.00 -1.30
N ASP A 18 -16.82 -6.23 -1.35
CA ASP A 18 -16.83 -4.86 -1.89
C ASP A 18 -15.90 -3.90 -1.13
N SER A 19 -15.61 -4.16 0.15
CA SER A 19 -14.66 -3.35 0.93
C SER A 19 -13.23 -3.58 0.44
N LEU A 20 -12.86 -4.82 0.13
CA LEU A 20 -11.54 -5.12 -0.45
C LEU A 20 -11.38 -4.46 -1.83
N LEU A 21 -12.41 -4.54 -2.69
CA LEU A 21 -12.38 -3.84 -3.99
C LEU A 21 -12.19 -2.33 -3.81
N SER A 22 -12.89 -1.72 -2.86
CA SER A 22 -12.77 -0.28 -2.58
C SER A 22 -11.36 0.10 -2.11
N GLN A 23 -10.72 -0.74 -1.29
CA GLN A 23 -9.34 -0.55 -0.85
C GLN A 23 -8.33 -0.64 -2.01
N ILE A 24 -8.50 -1.63 -2.89
CA ILE A 24 -7.67 -1.79 -4.09
C ILE A 24 -7.78 -0.54 -4.98
N LEU A 25 -9.00 -0.06 -5.22
CA LEU A 25 -9.23 1.13 -6.04
C LEU A 25 -8.68 2.41 -5.39
N ASN A 26 -8.80 2.56 -4.07
CA ASN A 26 -8.20 3.68 -3.35
C ASN A 26 -6.68 3.70 -3.54
N LEU A 27 -5.98 2.59 -3.27
CA LEU A 27 -4.53 2.51 -3.46
C LEU A 27 -4.11 2.77 -4.91
N ALA A 28 -4.78 2.15 -5.88
CA ALA A 28 -4.45 2.35 -7.30
C ALA A 28 -4.55 3.83 -7.72
N ASN A 29 -5.58 4.54 -7.25
CA ASN A 29 -5.74 5.96 -7.52
C ASN A 29 -4.65 6.80 -6.83
N LEU A 30 -4.30 6.47 -5.58
CA LEU A 30 -3.26 7.17 -4.83
C LEU A 30 -1.86 6.98 -5.42
N PHE A 31 -1.53 5.79 -5.92
CA PHE A 31 -0.24 5.55 -6.58
C PHE A 31 -0.07 6.41 -7.82
N LYS A 32 -1.15 6.56 -8.61
CA LYS A 32 -1.16 7.47 -9.75
C LYS A 32 -1.04 8.93 -9.31
N HIS A 33 -1.72 9.31 -8.23
CA HIS A 33 -1.73 10.70 -7.74
C HIS A 33 -0.35 11.14 -7.20
N TYR A 34 0.28 10.30 -6.37
CA TYR A 34 1.56 10.59 -5.73
C TYR A 34 2.79 10.14 -6.53
N ASN A 35 2.57 9.51 -7.70
CA ASN A 35 3.61 9.02 -8.59
C ASN A 35 4.65 8.13 -7.87
N VAL A 36 4.14 7.19 -7.06
CA VAL A 36 4.96 6.24 -6.31
C VAL A 36 5.01 4.91 -7.05
N ASN A 37 6.23 4.42 -7.30
CA ASN A 37 6.45 3.13 -7.93
C ASN A 37 6.44 2.01 -6.88
N TRP A 38 5.70 0.95 -7.19
CA TRP A 38 5.60 -0.26 -6.36
C TRP A 38 5.71 -1.46 -7.27
N ASP A 39 6.35 -2.53 -6.79
CA ASP A 39 6.44 -3.78 -7.54
C ASP A 39 5.19 -4.63 -7.38
N LYS A 40 4.68 -4.68 -6.14
CA LYS A 40 3.49 -5.47 -5.81
C LYS A 40 2.80 -4.97 -4.55
N VAL A 41 1.50 -5.25 -4.50
CA VAL A 41 0.66 -5.09 -3.31
C VAL A 41 0.07 -6.44 -2.95
N ILE A 42 0.14 -6.81 -1.67
CA ILE A 42 -0.44 -8.03 -1.14
C ILE A 42 -1.48 -7.66 -0.09
N PHE A 43 -2.67 -8.25 -0.20
CA PHE A 43 -3.69 -8.21 0.84
C PHE A 43 -3.74 -9.57 1.52
N ASP A 44 -3.70 -9.58 2.85
CA ASP A 44 -3.81 -10.81 3.62
C ASP A 44 -5.27 -11.28 3.79
N SER A 45 -5.48 -12.35 4.58
CA SER A 45 -6.82 -12.87 4.86
C SER A 45 -7.71 -11.92 5.67
N LYS A 46 -7.12 -10.92 6.34
CA LYS A 46 -7.81 -9.87 7.10
C LYS A 46 -8.02 -8.59 6.29
N ASN A 47 -7.63 -8.58 5.01
CA ASN A 47 -7.56 -7.41 4.14
C ASN A 47 -6.57 -6.33 4.63
N GLU A 48 -5.52 -6.71 5.35
CA GLU A 48 -4.41 -5.79 5.61
C GLU A 48 -3.53 -5.69 4.36
N ALA A 49 -3.20 -4.46 3.98
CA ALA A 49 -2.39 -4.16 2.81
C ALA A 49 -0.91 -4.06 3.15
N TYR A 50 -0.10 -4.72 2.31
CA TYR A 50 1.36 -4.74 2.36
C TYR A 50 1.92 -4.36 1.00
N LEU A 51 2.75 -3.32 0.96
CA LEU A 51 3.39 -2.83 -0.27
C LEU A 51 4.84 -3.27 -0.32
N TYR A 52 5.32 -3.52 -1.53
CA TYR A 52 6.70 -3.89 -1.78
C TYR A 52 7.28 -3.04 -2.90
N ALA A 53 8.43 -2.43 -2.63
CA ALA A 53 9.24 -1.70 -3.59
C ALA A 53 10.71 -2.10 -3.37
N ASP A 54 11.30 -2.79 -4.34
CA ASP A 54 12.59 -3.47 -4.24
C ASP A 54 12.70 -4.33 -2.95
N GLU A 55 13.65 -4.01 -2.09
CA GLU A 55 13.87 -4.66 -0.79
C GLU A 55 13.21 -3.93 0.37
N ILE A 56 12.21 -3.09 0.09
CA ILE A 56 11.39 -2.38 1.08
C ILE A 56 10.01 -3.00 1.17
N GLN A 57 9.64 -3.41 2.38
CA GLN A 57 8.28 -3.81 2.72
C GLN A 57 7.61 -2.70 3.56
N VAL A 58 6.41 -2.28 3.15
CA VAL A 58 5.59 -1.33 3.90
C VAL A 58 4.31 -2.01 4.37
N SER A 59 4.04 -1.94 5.67
CA SER A 59 2.80 -2.42 6.28
C SER A 59 1.81 -1.27 6.44
N LEU A 60 0.72 -1.25 5.67
CA LEU A 60 -0.32 -0.21 5.75
C LEU A 60 -1.49 -0.60 6.65
N GLY A 61 -1.69 -1.91 6.85
CA GLY A 61 -2.85 -2.43 7.57
C GLY A 61 -4.12 -2.32 6.74
N LYS A 62 -5.27 -2.39 7.40
CA LYS A 62 -6.59 -2.26 6.76
C LYS A 62 -7.17 -0.87 7.02
N LYS A 63 -7.40 -0.08 5.97
CA LYS A 63 -7.98 1.27 6.04
C LYS A 63 -8.96 1.48 4.89
N GLU A 64 -9.92 2.39 5.07
CA GLU A 64 -10.81 2.82 3.99
C GLU A 64 -10.14 3.81 3.04
N ASN A 65 -9.19 4.60 3.55
CA ASN A 65 -8.39 5.55 2.79
C ASN A 65 -6.93 5.50 3.26
N TYR A 66 -5.99 5.49 2.32
CA TYR A 66 -4.55 5.42 2.56
C TYR A 66 -3.81 6.73 2.22
N ASP A 67 -4.53 7.84 2.00
CA ASP A 67 -3.95 9.12 1.54
C ASP A 67 -2.81 9.63 2.45
N GLU A 68 -3.00 9.58 3.78
CA GLU A 68 -2.00 10.00 4.75
C GLU A 68 -0.72 9.16 4.62
N GLU A 69 -0.85 7.84 4.51
CA GLU A 69 0.29 6.93 4.42
C GLU A 69 1.04 7.08 3.08
N ILE A 70 0.30 7.11 1.97
CA ILE A 70 0.92 7.17 0.63
C ILE A 70 1.58 8.53 0.38
N SER A 71 0.97 9.62 0.86
CA SER A 71 1.56 10.96 0.76
C SER A 71 2.92 11.02 1.47
N ALA A 72 3.02 10.47 2.68
CA ALA A 72 4.26 10.42 3.45
C ALA A 72 5.33 9.53 2.78
N LEU A 73 4.91 8.37 2.24
CA LEU A 73 5.80 7.40 1.61
C LEU A 73 6.51 7.93 0.37
N SER A 74 5.84 8.77 -0.44
CA SER A 74 6.42 9.29 -1.68
C SER A 74 7.82 9.91 -1.48
N SER A 75 7.96 10.72 -0.43
CA SER A 75 9.22 11.39 -0.08
C SER A 75 10.23 10.47 0.61
N VAL A 76 9.76 9.44 1.32
CA VAL A 76 10.59 8.48 2.06
C VAL A 76 11.22 7.49 1.09
N LEU A 77 10.43 6.90 0.20
CA LEU A 77 10.92 5.92 -0.78
C LEU A 77 11.97 6.51 -1.71
N ALA A 78 11.77 7.74 -2.19
CA ALA A 78 12.77 8.44 -3.00
C ALA A 78 14.14 8.59 -2.29
N LYS A 79 14.14 8.74 -0.95
CA LYS A 79 15.37 8.81 -0.16
C LYS A 79 15.99 7.43 0.04
N VAL A 80 15.16 6.44 0.34
CA VAL A 80 15.57 5.05 0.60
C VAL A 80 16.18 4.42 -0.65
N GLU A 81 15.53 4.59 -1.80
CA GLU A 81 16.03 4.17 -3.12
C GLU A 81 17.37 4.84 -3.44
N LYS A 82 17.46 6.16 -3.30
CA LYS A 82 18.70 6.92 -3.54
C LYS A 82 19.87 6.44 -2.67
N ASN A 83 19.59 5.97 -1.47
CA ASN A 83 20.60 5.49 -0.52
C ASN A 83 20.86 3.98 -0.61
N GLY A 84 20.15 3.25 -1.48
CA GLY A 84 20.22 1.79 -1.58
C GLY A 84 19.87 1.08 -0.27
N GLN A 85 18.91 1.63 0.49
CA GLN A 85 18.51 1.09 1.78
C GLN A 85 17.44 0.01 1.63
N THR A 86 17.39 -0.90 2.60
CA THR A 86 16.50 -2.08 2.61
C THR A 86 15.88 -2.23 3.99
N GLY A 87 14.72 -2.89 4.08
CA GLY A 87 14.04 -3.15 5.36
C GLY A 87 12.53 -2.89 5.36
N GLU A 88 12.01 -2.57 6.54
CA GLU A 88 10.57 -2.54 6.80
C GLU A 88 10.10 -1.18 7.31
N ILE A 89 8.95 -0.72 6.83
CA ILE A 89 8.25 0.48 7.30
C ILE A 89 6.86 0.07 7.80
N ASP A 90 6.49 0.52 9.00
CA ASP A 90 5.17 0.23 9.59
C ASP A 90 4.33 1.50 9.68
N LEU A 91 3.27 1.58 8.87
CA LEU A 91 2.35 2.71 8.81
C LEU A 91 0.93 2.34 9.24
N ARG A 92 0.72 1.17 9.85
CA ARG A 92 -0.60 0.72 10.30
C ARG A 92 -1.31 1.76 11.16
N ASN A 93 -0.55 2.45 12.01
CA ASN A 93 -1.04 3.49 12.92
C ASN A 93 -0.52 4.89 12.57
N TYR A 94 -0.05 5.11 11.34
CA TYR A 94 0.44 6.41 10.92
C TYR A 94 -0.68 7.47 10.96
N LYS A 95 -0.25 8.70 11.25
CA LYS A 95 -1.06 9.91 11.17
C LYS A 95 -0.21 11.04 10.60
N VAL A 96 -0.82 11.94 9.83
CA VAL A 96 -0.15 13.11 9.27
C VAL A 96 0.65 13.85 10.35
N GLY A 97 1.90 14.16 10.03
CA GLY A 97 2.84 14.82 10.94
C GLY A 97 3.63 13.87 11.85
N GLY A 98 3.31 12.57 11.84
CA GLY A 98 4.11 11.54 12.51
C GLY A 98 5.41 11.20 11.77
N ASP A 99 6.33 10.56 12.49
CA ASP A 99 7.58 10.06 11.92
C ASP A 99 7.38 8.77 11.14
N VAL A 100 8.06 8.66 9.99
CA VAL A 100 8.18 7.42 9.22
C VAL A 100 9.53 6.79 9.51
N ILE A 101 9.52 5.61 10.11
CA ILE A 101 10.74 4.92 10.56
C ILE A 101 11.01 3.72 9.66
N LEU A 102 12.18 3.70 9.02
CA LEU A 102 12.72 2.53 8.34
C LEU A 102 13.46 1.64 9.35
N LYS A 103 12.97 0.42 9.56
CA LYS A 103 13.63 -0.61 10.36
C LYS A 103 14.48 -1.47 9.43
N GLN A 104 15.79 -1.31 9.52
CA GLN A 104 16.72 -2.14 8.76
C GLN A 104 16.92 -3.50 9.47
N PRO A 105 17.03 -4.61 8.71
CA PRO A 105 17.37 -5.90 9.29
C PRO A 105 18.73 -5.81 10.00
N LYS A 106 18.84 -6.47 11.16
CA LYS A 106 20.13 -6.59 11.84
C LYS A 106 21.06 -7.45 10.97
N LYS A 107 22.23 -6.89 10.63
CA LYS A 107 23.33 -7.61 9.97
C LYS A 107 23.82 -8.77 10.85
#